data_AF-A0A3S2ECV7-F1
#
_entry.id   AF-A0A3S2ECV7-F1
#
_cell.length_a   1.000
_cell.length_b   1.000
_cell.length_c   1.000
_cell.angle_alpha   90.00
_cell.angle_beta   90.00
_cell.angle_gamma   90.00
#
_symmetry.space_group_name_H-M   'P 1'
#
loop_
_entity.id
_entity.type
_entity.pdbx_description
1 polymer ?
#
loop_
_entity_poly.entity_id
_entity_poly.type
_entity_poly.pdbx_seq_one_letter_code
_entity_poly.pdbx_strand_id
1 'polypeptide(L)'
;ADTAREAGLEAIRYRSARDPKGANIALLTCRGFAKAKPLEPRTWRIRLGAFGVQAICEFPEKRIEFSRTAFADPRLAGLRWERGH
;
A
#
# COMPACT_ATOMS: atom_id res chain seq x y z
N ALA A 1 -18.26 -1.49 6.03
CA ALA A 1 -17.44 -2.17 5.00
C ALA A 1 -18.33 -2.82 3.95
N ASP A 2 -19.49 -3.35 4.32
CA ASP A 2 -20.39 -4.08 3.40
C ASP A 2 -20.96 -3.20 2.30
N THR A 3 -21.40 -1.97 2.61
CA THR A 3 -21.82 -1.00 1.58
C THR A 3 -20.75 -0.72 0.52
N ALA A 4 -19.48 -0.68 0.91
CA ALA A 4 -18.37 -0.47 -0.03
C ALA A 4 -18.16 -1.70 -0.94
N ARG A 5 -18.40 -2.91 -0.42
CA ARG A 5 -18.37 -4.14 -1.21
C ARG A 5 -19.54 -4.19 -2.19
N GLU A 6 -20.74 -3.87 -1.74
CA GLU A 6 -21.96 -3.78 -2.57
C GLU A 6 -21.80 -2.76 -3.69
N ALA A 7 -21.13 -1.63 -3.42
CA ALA A 7 -20.81 -0.60 -4.40
C ALA A 7 -19.61 -0.95 -5.31
N GLY A 8 -19.03 -2.15 -5.21
CA GLY A 8 -17.92 -2.60 -6.05
C GLY A 8 -16.58 -1.89 -5.79
N LEU A 9 -16.40 -1.26 -4.62
CA LEU A 9 -15.16 -0.58 -4.26
C LEU A 9 -14.08 -1.58 -3.85
N GLU A 10 -12.85 -1.35 -4.29
CA GLU A 10 -11.73 -2.27 -4.04
C GLU A 10 -10.92 -1.93 -2.79
N ALA A 11 -11.08 -0.73 -2.23
CA ALA A 11 -10.36 -0.28 -1.05
C ALA A 11 -11.15 0.76 -0.24
N ILE A 12 -10.93 0.79 1.07
CA ILE A 12 -11.44 1.80 1.99
C ILE A 12 -10.24 2.50 2.63
N ARG A 13 -10.20 3.83 2.57
CA ARG A 13 -9.32 4.65 3.41
C ARG A 13 -10.06 5.07 4.67
N TYR A 14 -9.44 4.91 5.83
CA TYR A 14 -10.00 5.30 7.12
C TYR A 14 -8.92 5.92 8.02
N ARG A 15 -9.33 6.64 9.07
CA ARG A 15 -8.40 7.26 10.01
C ARG A 15 -7.62 6.19 10.78
N SER A 16 -6.33 6.42 10.99
CA SER A 16 -5.55 5.53 11.86
C SER A 16 -5.99 5.67 13.31
N ALA A 17 -6.23 4.55 13.98
CA ALA A 17 -6.49 4.51 15.42
C ALA A 17 -5.22 4.78 16.26
N ARG A 18 -4.03 4.66 15.65
CA ARG A 18 -2.73 4.81 16.32
C ARG A 18 -2.05 6.15 16.07
N ASP A 19 -2.38 6.81 14.96
CA ASP A 19 -1.79 8.07 14.54
C ASP A 19 -2.91 9.03 14.08
N PRO A 20 -3.17 10.12 14.81
CA PRO A 20 -4.20 11.10 14.44
C PRO A 20 -4.03 11.72 13.05
N LYS A 21 -2.79 11.84 12.56
CA LYS A 21 -2.47 12.35 11.21
C LYS A 21 -2.38 11.23 10.17
N GLY A 22 -2.32 9.99 10.63
CA GLY A 22 -2.19 8.80 9.81
C GLY A 22 -3.50 8.32 9.21
N ALA A 23 -3.37 7.51 8.16
CA ALA A 23 -4.49 6.82 7.53
C ALA A 23 -4.16 5.34 7.37
N ASN A 24 -5.19 4.52 7.48
CA ASN A 24 -5.15 3.11 7.14
C ASN A 24 -5.93 2.87 5.86
N ILE A 25 -5.55 1.83 5.13
CA ILE A 25 -6.24 1.39 3.92
C ILE A 25 -6.58 -0.08 4.12
N ALA A 26 -7.85 -0.44 3.96
CA ALA A 26 -8.30 -1.82 3.89
C ALA A 26 -8.60 -2.14 2.43
N LEU A 27 -7.94 -3.16 1.88
CA LEU A 27 -8.26 -3.69 0.57
C LEU A 27 -9.45 -4.65 0.69
N LEU A 28 -10.46 -4.46 -0.15
CA LEU A 28 -11.66 -5.29 -0.22
C LEU A 28 -11.62 -6.30 -1.37
N THR A 29 -10.57 -6.24 -2.18
CA THR A 29 -10.37 -7.14 -3.32
C THR A 29 -9.35 -8.23 -3.00
N CYS A 30 -9.66 -9.46 -3.41
CA CYS A 30 -8.75 -10.60 -3.29
C CYS A 30 -7.77 -10.72 -4.49
N ARG A 31 -7.85 -9.81 -5.49
CA ARG A 31 -7.01 -9.89 -6.70
C ARG A 31 -5.50 -9.92 -6.43
N GLY A 32 -5.07 -9.37 -5.29
CA GLY A 32 -3.67 -9.39 -4.86
C GLY A 32 -3.20 -10.70 -4.21
N PHE A 33 -4.10 -11.64 -3.92
CA PHE A 33 -3.76 -12.90 -3.26
C PHE A 33 -3.77 -14.06 -4.27
N ALA A 34 -2.61 -14.71 -4.43
CA ALA A 34 -2.48 -15.90 -5.27
C ALA A 34 -3.07 -17.18 -4.62
N LYS A 35 -3.44 -17.14 -3.33
CA LYS A 35 -3.96 -18.29 -2.57
C LYS A 35 -5.15 -17.85 -1.71
N ALA A 36 -6.15 -18.73 -1.59
CA ALA A 36 -7.38 -18.46 -0.83
C ALA A 36 -7.17 -18.44 0.69
N LYS A 37 -6.22 -19.24 1.21
CA LYS A 37 -5.89 -19.22 2.64
C LYS A 37 -4.89 -18.10 2.93
N PRO A 38 -5.14 -17.26 3.96
CA PRO A 38 -4.17 -16.27 4.39
C PRO A 38 -2.89 -17.00 4.82
N LEU A 39 -1.75 -16.54 4.31
CA LEU A 39 -0.44 -16.93 4.84
C LEU A 39 -0.23 -16.28 6.20
N GLU A 40 0.90 -16.60 6.82
CA GLU A 40 1.38 -15.90 8.02
C GLU A 40 1.33 -14.37 7.82
N PRO A 41 0.85 -13.62 8.84
CA PRO A 41 0.83 -12.16 8.79
C PRO A 41 2.22 -11.60 8.49
N ARG A 42 2.28 -10.60 7.60
CA ARG A 42 3.52 -9.89 7.27
C ARG A 42 3.35 -8.39 7.46
N THR A 43 4.34 -7.80 8.11
CA THR A 43 4.43 -6.35 8.27
C THR A 43 5.40 -5.79 7.26
N TRP A 44 4.91 -4.89 6.40
CA TRP A 44 5.72 -4.21 5.40
C TRP A 44 5.90 -2.74 5.77
N ARG A 45 7.15 -2.28 5.78
CA ARG A 45 7.50 -0.86 5.81
C ARG A 45 7.71 -0.40 4.38
N ILE A 46 6.84 0.50 3.91
CA ILE A 46 6.90 1.05 2.56
C ILE A 46 7.41 2.49 2.66
N ARG A 47 8.46 2.80 1.91
CA ARG A 47 9.08 4.12 1.82
C ARG A 47 8.95 4.62 0.39
N LEU A 48 8.52 5.87 0.24
CA LEU A 48 8.49 6.57 -1.04
C LEU A 48 9.54 7.67 -0.99
N GLY A 49 10.37 7.77 -2.03
CA GLY A 49 11.42 8.78 -2.11
C GLY A 49 11.81 9.12 -3.54
N ALA A 50 12.86 9.94 -3.69
CA ALA A 50 13.33 10.45 -4.98
C ALA A 50 13.60 9.33 -6.00
N PHE A 51 14.11 8.18 -5.53
CA PHE A 51 14.47 7.03 -6.37
C PHE A 51 13.32 6.06 -6.66
N GLY A 52 12.16 6.21 -6.00
CA GLY A 52 11.00 5.34 -6.18
C GLY A 52 10.44 4.80 -4.85
N VAL A 53 10.04 3.54 -4.85
CA VAL A 53 9.39 2.88 -3.70
C VAL A 53 10.23 1.70 -3.23
N GLN A 54 10.50 1.67 -1.92
CA GLN A 54 11.13 0.53 -1.25
C GLN A 54 10.12 -0.10 -0.29
N ALA A 55 9.91 -1.41 -0.43
CA ALA A 55 9.08 -2.22 0.47
C ALA A 55 9.96 -3.22 1.22
N ILE A 56 9.97 -3.12 2.55
CA ILE A 56 10.78 -3.97 3.44
C ILE A 56 9.83 -4.79 4.30
N CYS A 57 9.99 -6.11 4.28
CA CYS A 57 9.37 -7.06 5.20
C CYS A 57 10.45 -7.60 6.11
N GLU A 58 10.28 -7.48 7.42
CA GLU A 58 11.29 -7.94 8.38
C GLU A 58 11.23 -9.47 8.58
N PHE A 59 10.03 -10.09 8.52
CA PHE A 59 9.86 -11.52 8.73
C PHE A 59 8.86 -12.18 7.76
N PRO A 60 9.29 -13.16 6.94
CA PRO A 60 10.69 -13.42 6.59
C PRO A 60 11.30 -12.21 5.88
N GLU A 61 12.61 -12.03 5.97
CA GLU A 61 13.28 -10.87 5.36
C GLU A 61 13.04 -10.85 3.85
N LYS A 62 12.44 -9.76 3.38
CA LYS A 62 12.26 -9.47 1.95
C LYS A 62 12.41 -7.99 1.70
N ARG A 63 13.04 -7.65 0.58
CA ARG A 63 13.21 -6.28 0.11
C ARG A 63 12.82 -6.24 -1.36
N ILE A 64 11.94 -5.31 -1.70
CA ILE A 64 11.45 -5.10 -3.06
C ILE A 64 11.60 -3.61 -3.36
N GLU A 65 12.17 -3.31 -4.52
CA GLU A 65 12.39 -1.94 -4.97
C GLU A 65 11.75 -1.73 -6.32
N PHE A 66 11.11 -0.58 -6.47
CA PHE A 66 10.48 -0.15 -7.71
C PHE A 66 10.97 1.25 -8.05
N SER A 67 11.49 1.44 -9.26
CA SER A 67 11.78 2.77 -9.77
C SER A 67 10.49 3.58 -9.93
N ARG A 68 10.60 4.90 -10.07
CA ARG A 68 9.45 5.77 -10.37
C ARG A 68 8.72 5.37 -11.66
N THR A 69 9.46 4.87 -12.65
CA THR A 69 8.91 4.46 -13.94
C THR A 69 8.04 3.21 -13.87
N ALA A 70 8.15 2.41 -12.80
CA ALA A 70 7.23 1.30 -12.54
C ALA A 70 5.79 1.75 -12.24
N PHE A 71 5.58 3.04 -11.97
CA PHE A 71 4.29 3.63 -11.62
C PHE A 71 3.80 4.62 -12.69
N ALA A 72 3.75 4.18 -13.95
CA ALA A 72 3.25 4.96 -15.08
C ALA A 72 1.71 5.13 -15.07
N ASP A 73 1.17 5.66 -13.97
CA ASP A 73 -0.26 5.92 -13.77
C ASP A 73 -0.51 7.45 -13.77
N PRO A 74 -1.38 7.99 -14.64
CA PRO A 74 -1.66 9.42 -14.71
C PRO A 74 -2.09 10.04 -13.38
N ARG A 75 -2.73 9.27 -12.51
CA ARG A 75 -3.19 9.73 -11.18
C ARG A 75 -2.02 10.10 -10.26
N LEU A 76 -0.81 9.62 -10.57
CA LEU A 76 0.41 9.87 -9.80
C LEU A 76 1.23 11.06 -10.32
N ALA A 77 0.79 11.74 -11.37
CA ALA A 77 1.53 12.85 -11.99
C ALA A 77 1.84 13.99 -10.99
N GLY A 78 0.92 14.28 -10.06
CA GLY A 78 1.10 15.29 -9.02
C GLY A 78 1.83 14.79 -7.76
N LEU A 79 2.28 13.53 -7.73
CA LEU A 79 2.93 12.96 -6.55
C LEU A 79 4.31 13.60 -6.36
N ARG A 80 4.50 14.27 -5.23
CA ARG A 80 5.82 14.75 -4.78
C ARG A 80 6.66 13.56 -4.32
N TRP A 81 7.61 13.16 -5.16
CA TRP A 81 8.55 12.06 -4.89
C TRP A 81 9.67 12.46 -3.93
N GLU A 82 10.16 13.68 -4.07
CA GLU A 82 11.10 14.26 -3.12
C GLU A 82 10.36 14.68 -1.86
N ARG A 83 10.65 13.95 -0.79
CA ARG A 83 10.13 14.19 0.55
C ARG A 83 11.36 14.40 1.42
N GLY A 84 11.58 15.64 1.85
CA GLY A 84 12.72 16.00 2.70
C GLY A 84 12.68 15.25 4.02
N HIS A 85 13.88 15.11 4.62
CA HIS A 85 14.06 14.63 5.99
C HIS A 85 13.47 15.61 7.01
#